data_AF-A0A9W7LF45-F1
#
_entry.id   AF-A0A9W7LF45-F1
#
_cell.length_a   1.000
_cell.length_b   1.000
_cell.length_c   1.000
_cell.angle_alpha   90.00
_cell.angle_beta   90.00
_cell.angle_gamma   90.00
#
_symmetry.space_group_name_H-M   'P 1'
#
loop_
_entity.id
_entity.type
_entity.pdbx_description
1 polymer ?
#
loop_
_entity_poly.entity_id
_entity_poly.type
_entity_poly.pdbx_seq_one_letter_code
_entity_poly.pdbx_strand_id
1 'polypeptide(L)'
;MVVQKFWDSKHGPHQVFASITVDNVSEIDTAKQSFDLRLILELEWMVNEADMSLTKVELRDNGPTWVPGNPRLPNALTFEISDPTYTMKSYDQMVMMNSTVVITGTFAESLELLNFPFDCQDLKVEMEWPLAIEEMKIWPNFRSSFVTVDARKMVLSEWELHPPIAEFLSNTVEIVGKDFQMVDEPPRPTPQAQGREDMVALRVPDLLDHGPHLCLLLDVLQHGRRRFW
;
A
#
# COMPACT_ATOMS: atom_id res chain seq x y z
N MET A 1 13.84 -16.50 -31.88
CA MET A 1 13.36 -15.14 -31.54
C MET A 1 12.50 -15.30 -30.30
N VAL A 2 12.87 -14.70 -29.18
CA VAL A 2 12.09 -14.79 -27.95
C VAL A 2 10.96 -13.77 -28.06
N VAL A 3 9.71 -14.22 -27.98
CA VAL A 3 8.54 -13.32 -28.00
C VAL A 3 8.53 -12.59 -26.67
N GLN A 4 8.79 -11.28 -26.70
CA GLN A 4 8.63 -10.43 -25.51
C GLN A 4 7.14 -10.21 -25.27
N LYS A 5 6.71 -10.33 -24.00
CA LYS A 5 5.34 -10.04 -23.58
C LYS A 5 5.26 -8.59 -23.12
N PHE A 6 4.24 -7.88 -23.61
CA PHE A 6 3.92 -6.50 -23.27
C PHE A 6 2.53 -6.42 -22.65
N TRP A 7 2.26 -5.32 -21.96
CA TRP A 7 0.90 -5.04 -21.53
C TRP A 7 0.04 -4.58 -22.72
N ASP A 8 -1.22 -5.02 -22.73
CA ASP A 8 -2.29 -4.57 -23.63
C ASP A 8 -3.54 -4.42 -22.77
N SER A 9 -4.30 -3.34 -22.98
CA SER A 9 -5.51 -3.02 -22.21
C SER A 9 -6.58 -4.11 -22.25
N LYS A 10 -6.56 -4.98 -23.28
CA LYS A 10 -7.43 -6.17 -23.35
C LYS A 10 -7.18 -7.18 -22.24
N HIS A 11 -6.01 -7.13 -21.60
CA HIS A 11 -5.66 -8.02 -20.49
C HIS A 11 -6.14 -7.50 -19.12
N GLY A 12 -6.82 -6.35 -19.08
CA GLY A 12 -7.35 -5.73 -17.87
C GLY A 12 -6.43 -4.65 -17.27
N PRO A 13 -6.65 -4.26 -16.00
CA PRO A 13 -5.90 -3.18 -15.35
C PRO A 13 -4.39 -3.45 -15.34
N HIS A 14 -3.60 -2.38 -15.27
CA HIS A 14 -2.18 -2.48 -14.99
C HIS A 14 -1.95 -3.13 -13.62
N GLN A 15 -1.15 -4.19 -13.60
CA GLN A 15 -0.66 -4.78 -12.36
C GLN A 15 0.62 -4.05 -11.95
N VAL A 16 0.56 -3.30 -10.86
CA VAL A 16 1.67 -2.52 -10.32
C VAL A 16 2.16 -3.20 -9.05
N PHE A 17 3.40 -3.65 -9.07
CA PHE A 17 4.06 -4.28 -7.94
C PHE A 17 4.80 -3.21 -7.14
N ALA A 18 4.37 -2.96 -5.90
CA ALA A 18 4.98 -1.99 -5.01
C ALA A 18 6.04 -2.65 -4.12
N SER A 19 7.13 -1.94 -3.84
CA SER A 19 8.07 -2.21 -2.74
C SER A 19 8.28 -0.93 -1.95
N ILE A 20 8.39 -1.03 -0.64
CA ILE A 20 8.60 0.09 0.28
C ILE A 20 9.90 -0.14 1.06
N THR A 21 10.74 0.88 1.10
CA THR A 21 11.87 0.96 2.03
C THR A 21 11.65 2.12 2.98
N VAL A 22 11.46 1.81 4.27
CA VAL A 22 11.46 2.79 5.34
C VAL A 22 12.90 3.22 5.56
N ASP A 23 13.23 4.44 5.12
CA ASP A 23 14.60 4.94 5.16
C ASP A 23 14.92 5.61 6.49
N ASN A 24 14.00 6.41 7.04
CA ASN A 24 14.16 7.04 8.35
C ASN A 24 12.81 7.34 9.01
N VAL A 25 12.70 7.06 10.30
CA VAL A 25 11.62 7.51 11.20
C VAL A 25 12.26 8.38 12.28
N SER A 26 11.73 9.57 12.51
CA SER A 26 12.26 10.53 13.48
C SER A 26 11.17 11.41 14.09
N GLU A 27 11.55 12.21 15.09
CA GLU A 27 10.70 13.28 15.66
C GLU A 27 9.28 12.81 16.05
N ILE A 28 9.17 11.65 16.72
CA ILE A 28 7.90 11.18 17.29
C ILE A 28 7.48 12.15 18.41
N ASP A 29 6.52 13.02 18.12
CA ASP A 29 5.98 14.04 19.01
C ASP A 29 4.67 13.54 19.63
N THR A 30 4.74 13.10 20.88
CA THR A 30 3.58 12.57 21.61
C THR A 30 2.55 13.62 21.98
N ALA A 31 2.93 14.90 22.01
CA ALA A 31 2.01 16.00 22.28
C ALA A 31 1.23 16.40 21.01
N LYS A 32 1.89 16.41 19.85
CA LYS A 32 1.26 16.67 18.55
C LYS A 32 0.65 15.45 17.91
N GLN A 33 0.93 14.25 18.42
CA GLN A 33 0.49 12.99 17.83
C GLN A 33 0.95 12.89 16.38
N SER A 34 2.26 13.10 16.17
CA SER A 34 2.87 13.15 14.85
C SER A 34 4.27 12.57 14.81
N PHE A 35 4.73 12.17 13.63
CA PHE A 35 6.10 11.70 13.41
C PHE A 35 6.61 12.09 12.03
N ASP A 36 7.92 12.23 11.88
CA ASP A 36 8.58 12.47 10.60
C ASP A 36 9.03 11.15 9.98
N LEU A 37 8.82 11.03 8.68
CA LEU A 37 9.14 9.82 7.93
C LEU A 37 9.76 10.16 6.57
N ARG A 38 10.81 9.40 6.22
CA ARG A 38 11.34 9.28 4.87
C ARG A 38 11.20 7.84 4.41
N LEU A 39 10.51 7.62 3.29
CA LEU A 39 10.39 6.31 2.66
C LEU A 39 10.76 6.37 1.18
N ILE A 40 11.20 5.24 0.64
CA ILE A 40 11.44 5.03 -0.78
C ILE A 40 10.35 4.07 -1.27
N LEU A 41 9.57 4.53 -2.24
CA LEU A 41 8.54 3.73 -2.89
C LEU A 41 9.02 3.35 -4.28
N GLU A 42 9.15 2.05 -4.52
CA GLU A 42 9.45 1.50 -5.83
C GLU A 42 8.17 0.87 -6.41
N LEU A 43 7.83 1.23 -7.64
CA LEU A 43 6.69 0.68 -8.36
C LEU A 43 7.19 -0.01 -9.63
N GLU A 44 6.79 -1.27 -9.85
CA GLU A 44 7.11 -2.02 -11.06
C GLU A 44 5.86 -2.42 -11.83
N TRP A 45 5.82 -2.19 -13.14
CA TRP A 45 4.71 -2.60 -13.99
C TRP A 45 5.21 -3.06 -15.36
N MET A 46 4.38 -3.80 -16.09
CA MET A 46 4.75 -4.28 -17.42
C MET A 46 4.74 -3.13 -18.43
N VAL A 47 5.76 -3.07 -19.28
CA VAL A 47 5.94 -2.00 -20.27
C VAL A 47 4.95 -2.15 -21.43
N ASN A 48 4.52 -1.04 -22.00
CA ASN A 48 3.73 -0.98 -23.24
C ASN A 48 4.62 -1.14 -24.47
N GLU A 49 4.10 -1.66 -25.57
CA GLU A 49 4.88 -1.80 -26.81
C GLU A 49 5.50 -0.47 -27.28
N ALA A 50 4.78 0.65 -27.11
CA ALA A 50 5.26 1.99 -27.47
C ALA A 50 6.49 2.45 -26.66
N ASP A 51 6.65 1.98 -25.44
CA ASP A 51 7.74 2.39 -24.55
C ASP A 51 9.02 1.58 -24.79
N MET A 52 8.95 0.44 -25.48
CA MET A 52 10.08 -0.47 -25.67
C MET A 52 11.25 0.12 -26.46
N SER A 53 10.96 1.09 -27.34
CA SER A 53 11.99 1.78 -28.12
C SER A 53 12.65 2.93 -27.35
N LEU A 54 12.13 3.31 -26.18
CA LEU A 54 12.65 4.44 -25.43
C LEU A 54 14.04 4.11 -24.85
N THR A 55 14.99 4.98 -25.15
CA THR A 55 16.31 4.97 -24.54
C THR A 55 16.25 5.46 -23.09
N LYS A 56 17.31 5.21 -22.32
CA LYS A 56 17.43 5.75 -20.95
C LYS A 56 17.33 7.28 -20.88
N VAL A 57 17.79 7.97 -21.93
CA VAL A 57 17.71 9.43 -22.01
C VAL A 57 16.27 9.86 -22.26
N GLU A 58 15.59 9.23 -23.21
CA GLU A 58 14.17 9.54 -23.49
C GLU A 58 13.26 9.23 -22.31
N LEU A 59 13.48 8.14 -21.58
CA LEU A 59 12.73 7.84 -20.35
C LEU A 59 12.91 8.90 -19.27
N ARG A 60 14.10 9.51 -19.18
CA ARG A 60 14.37 10.57 -18.22
C ARG A 60 13.68 11.87 -18.62
N ASP A 61 13.75 12.23 -19.90
CA ASP A 61 13.31 13.53 -20.38
C ASP A 61 11.78 13.57 -20.64
N ASN A 62 11.21 12.47 -21.13
CA ASN A 62 9.80 12.39 -21.53
C ASN A 62 8.95 11.49 -20.61
N GLY A 63 9.57 10.61 -19.83
CA GLY A 63 8.86 9.57 -19.09
C GLY A 63 8.27 8.47 -19.99
N PRO A 64 7.69 7.42 -19.38
CA PRO A 64 6.95 6.39 -20.12
C PRO A 64 5.53 6.87 -20.50
N THR A 65 4.91 6.22 -21.48
CA THR A 65 3.56 6.55 -21.96
C THR A 65 2.48 6.40 -20.88
N TRP A 66 2.67 5.48 -19.94
CA TRP A 66 1.76 5.28 -18.81
C TRP A 66 2.53 5.19 -17.49
N VAL A 67 1.99 5.84 -16.46
CA VAL A 67 2.51 5.84 -15.09
C VAL A 67 1.36 5.65 -14.09
N PRO A 68 1.61 4.98 -12.95
CA PRO A 68 0.61 4.84 -11.88
C PRO A 68 0.25 6.17 -11.19
N GLY A 69 1.06 7.22 -11.40
CA GLY A 69 0.93 8.50 -10.72
C GLY A 69 1.45 8.45 -9.28
N ASN A 70 1.45 9.61 -8.63
CA ASN A 70 1.86 9.74 -7.23
C ASN A 70 0.69 9.38 -6.30
N PRO A 71 0.93 8.67 -5.19
CA PRO A 71 -0.08 8.45 -4.18
C PRO A 71 -0.43 9.76 -3.47
N ARG A 72 -1.68 9.88 -3.04
CA ARG A 72 -2.14 10.79 -1.99
C ARG A 72 -1.79 10.17 -0.64
N LEU A 73 -1.52 11.02 0.34
CA LEU A 73 -1.16 10.63 1.70
C LEU A 73 -2.18 11.26 2.67
N PRO A 74 -3.34 10.61 2.91
CA PRO A 74 -4.44 11.23 3.65
C PRO A 74 -4.08 11.69 5.07
N ASN A 75 -3.18 10.96 5.74
CA ASN A 75 -2.74 11.28 7.09
C ASN A 75 -1.44 12.11 7.15
N ALA A 76 -0.91 12.57 6.01
CA ALA A 76 0.24 13.48 5.99
C ALA A 76 -0.19 14.92 6.29
N LEU A 77 0.46 15.54 7.28
CA LEU A 77 0.30 16.97 7.58
C LEU A 77 1.07 17.83 6.57
N THR A 78 2.28 17.39 6.24
CA THR A 78 3.16 17.98 5.23
C THR A 78 3.92 16.85 4.56
N PHE A 79 4.16 16.95 3.26
CA PHE A 79 5.01 15.99 2.56
C PHE A 79 5.52 16.54 1.24
N GLU A 80 6.60 15.95 0.77
CA GLU A 80 7.17 16.15 -0.54
C GLU A 80 7.44 14.78 -1.17
N ILE A 81 7.15 14.66 -2.47
CA ILE A 81 7.46 13.48 -3.27
C ILE A 81 8.50 13.91 -4.30
N SER A 82 9.63 13.23 -4.35
CA SER A 82 10.69 13.51 -5.32
C SER A 82 10.22 13.25 -6.75
N ASP A 83 10.89 13.87 -7.72
CA ASP A 83 10.72 13.47 -9.11
C ASP A 83 11.01 11.97 -9.29
N PRO A 84 10.15 11.24 -10.03
CA PRO A 84 10.33 9.80 -10.24
C PRO A 84 11.54 9.51 -11.12
N THR A 85 12.32 8.50 -10.75
CA THR A 85 13.36 7.94 -11.61
C THR A 85 12.85 6.67 -12.28
N TYR A 86 12.86 6.65 -13.61
CA TYR A 86 12.40 5.51 -14.40
C TYR A 86 13.56 4.65 -14.90
N THR A 87 13.43 3.33 -14.76
CA THR A 87 14.35 2.35 -15.34
C THR A 87 13.57 1.17 -15.91
N MET A 88 14.13 0.51 -16.92
CA MET A 88 13.59 -0.76 -17.42
C MET A 88 14.39 -1.93 -16.88
N LYS A 89 13.70 -2.95 -16.38
CA LYS A 89 14.27 -4.23 -15.94
C LYS A 89 13.72 -5.35 -16.83
N SER A 90 14.61 -6.18 -17.37
CA SER A 90 14.22 -7.35 -18.15
C SER A 90 14.24 -8.59 -17.26
N TYR A 91 13.12 -9.32 -17.23
CA TYR A 91 12.97 -10.58 -16.52
C TYR A 91 12.52 -11.65 -17.52
N ASP A 92 13.42 -12.56 -17.88
CA ASP A 92 13.19 -13.61 -18.87
C ASP A 92 12.59 -13.08 -20.19
N GLN A 93 11.27 -13.18 -20.36
CA GLN A 93 10.52 -12.79 -21.55
C GLN A 93 9.65 -11.53 -21.33
N MET A 94 9.80 -10.86 -20.19
CA MET A 94 9.02 -9.69 -19.80
C MET A 94 9.94 -8.51 -19.56
N VAL A 95 9.52 -7.33 -20.03
CA VAL A 95 10.18 -6.07 -19.68
C VAL A 95 9.25 -5.33 -18.74
N MET A 96 9.78 -4.94 -17.59
CA MET A 96 9.10 -4.19 -16.56
C MET A 96 9.67 -2.78 -16.51
N MET A 97 8.79 -1.78 -16.41
CA MET A 97 9.15 -0.45 -15.98
C MET A 97 9.28 -0.47 -14.46
N ASN A 98 10.27 0.25 -13.94
CA ASN A 98 10.45 0.51 -12.53
C ASN A 98 10.49 2.03 -12.34
N SER A 99 9.67 2.54 -11.42
CA SER A 99 9.71 3.92 -10.94
C SER A 99 10.16 3.90 -9.49
N THR A 100 11.11 4.78 -9.15
CA THR A 100 11.52 5.02 -7.77
C THR A 100 11.20 6.45 -7.38
N VAL A 101 10.45 6.64 -6.30
CA VAL A 101 10.17 7.95 -5.69
C VAL A 101 10.56 7.94 -4.22
N VAL A 102 11.02 9.08 -3.72
CA VAL A 102 11.29 9.31 -2.30
C VAL A 102 10.18 10.18 -1.75
N ILE A 103 9.54 9.73 -0.68
CA ILE A 103 8.51 10.48 0.03
C ILE A 103 9.11 10.90 1.37
N THR A 104 9.07 12.20 1.67
CA THR A 104 9.51 12.77 2.95
C THR A 104 8.41 13.65 3.51
N GLY A 105 8.02 13.46 4.77
CA GLY A 105 6.93 14.23 5.35
C GLY A 105 6.71 14.01 6.83
N THR A 106 5.78 14.79 7.39
CA THR A 106 5.28 14.67 8.76
C THR A 106 3.87 14.09 8.70
N PHE A 107 3.62 13.04 9.46
CA PHE A 107 2.37 12.28 9.48
C PHE A 107 1.69 12.42 10.83
N ALA A 108 0.36 12.48 10.83
CA ALA A 108 -0.45 12.48 12.04
C ALA A 108 -0.89 11.05 12.37
N GLU A 109 -0.74 10.66 13.64
CA GLU A 109 -1.14 9.35 14.14
C GLU A 109 -1.63 9.44 15.58
N SER A 110 -2.76 8.82 15.90
CA SER A 110 -3.29 8.87 17.26
C SER A 110 -2.57 7.88 18.16
N LEU A 111 -1.88 8.39 19.17
CA LEU A 111 -1.06 7.57 20.06
C LEU A 111 -1.85 7.11 21.30
N GLU A 112 -1.71 5.84 21.66
CA GLU A 112 -2.30 5.22 22.85
C GLU A 112 -1.38 5.40 24.07
N LEU A 113 -1.54 6.50 24.81
CA LEU A 113 -0.62 6.88 25.90
C LEU A 113 -1.01 6.33 27.29
N LEU A 114 -1.65 5.16 27.35
CA LEU A 114 -2.20 4.62 28.61
C LEU A 114 -1.12 4.12 29.58
N ASN A 115 -0.01 3.57 29.09
CA ASN A 115 1.10 3.06 29.92
C ASN A 115 2.39 3.85 29.72
N PHE A 116 2.29 5.13 29.38
CA PHE A 116 3.45 5.98 29.10
C PHE A 116 4.39 6.02 30.31
N PRO A 117 5.71 5.80 30.15
CA PRO A 117 6.48 5.81 28.90
C PRO A 117 6.85 4.40 28.36
N PHE A 118 6.07 3.36 28.66
CA PHE A 118 6.36 1.97 28.26
C PHE A 118 5.34 1.44 27.24
N ASP A 119 4.75 2.33 26.45
CA ASP A 119 3.78 1.96 25.42
C ASP A 119 4.47 1.44 24.14
N CYS A 120 3.72 0.61 23.41
CA CYS A 120 3.96 0.31 22.00
C CYS A 120 2.99 1.17 21.17
N GLN A 121 3.46 1.74 20.08
CA GLN A 121 2.67 2.59 19.19
C GLN A 121 2.75 2.08 17.76
N ASP A 122 1.63 2.09 17.06
CA ASP A 122 1.56 1.69 15.65
C ASP A 122 1.53 2.97 14.81
N LEU A 123 2.66 3.33 14.20
CA LEU A 123 2.73 4.52 13.34
C LEU A 123 2.23 4.17 11.95
N LYS A 124 1.13 4.79 11.51
CA LYS A 124 0.50 4.48 10.22
C LYS A 124 0.93 5.45 9.13
N VAL A 125 1.07 4.93 7.91
CA VAL A 125 1.09 5.73 6.68
C VAL A 125 0.09 5.18 5.70
N GLU A 126 -0.82 6.05 5.27
CA GLU A 126 -1.84 5.73 4.28
C GLU A 126 -1.43 6.26 2.91
N MET A 127 -1.53 5.41 1.89
CA MET A 127 -1.25 5.74 0.49
C MET A 127 -2.46 5.38 -0.37
N GLU A 128 -2.98 6.37 -1.09
CA GLU A 128 -4.13 6.25 -1.97
C GLU A 128 -3.80 6.69 -3.38
N TRP A 129 -4.04 5.86 -4.39
CA TRP A 129 -3.82 6.27 -5.76
C TRP A 129 -5.06 6.89 -6.39
N PRO A 130 -4.90 7.96 -7.19
CA PRO A 130 -6.04 8.66 -7.82
C PRO A 130 -6.62 7.93 -9.04
N LEU A 131 -6.09 6.76 -9.41
CA LEU A 131 -6.55 5.97 -10.55
C LEU A 131 -7.63 4.97 -10.10
N ALA A 132 -8.57 4.67 -11.00
CA ALA A 132 -9.62 3.70 -10.76
C ALA A 132 -9.07 2.25 -10.73
N ILE A 133 -9.76 1.34 -10.06
CA ILE A 133 -9.32 -0.06 -9.91
C ILE A 133 -9.35 -0.85 -11.23
N GLU A 134 -10.13 -0.37 -12.20
CA GLU A 134 -10.21 -0.85 -13.57
C GLU A 134 -9.00 -0.45 -14.41
N GLU A 135 -8.32 0.63 -14.03
CA GLU A 135 -7.10 1.10 -14.70
C GLU A 135 -5.85 0.51 -14.06
N MET A 136 -5.84 0.36 -12.73
CA MET A 136 -4.68 -0.08 -11.97
C MET A 136 -5.06 -0.93 -10.76
N LYS A 137 -4.29 -2.00 -10.54
CA LYS A 137 -4.28 -2.78 -9.30
C LYS A 137 -2.88 -2.81 -8.71
N ILE A 138 -2.77 -2.54 -7.42
CA ILE A 138 -1.49 -2.58 -6.71
C ILE A 138 -1.35 -3.93 -6.00
N TRP A 139 -0.17 -4.51 -6.13
CA TRP A 139 0.23 -5.77 -5.54
C TRP A 139 1.55 -5.60 -4.80
N PRO A 140 1.85 -6.41 -3.77
CA PRO A 140 3.19 -6.44 -3.22
C PRO A 140 4.16 -7.01 -4.25
N ASN A 141 5.38 -6.48 -4.30
CA ASN A 141 6.42 -7.06 -5.11
C ASN A 141 6.90 -8.38 -4.50
N PHE A 142 6.58 -9.50 -5.16
CA PHE A 142 6.96 -10.84 -4.71
C PHE A 142 8.39 -11.23 -5.08
N ARG A 143 9.10 -10.44 -5.90
CA ARG A 143 10.46 -10.73 -6.34
C ARG A 143 11.53 -10.20 -5.38
N SER A 144 11.17 -9.22 -4.57
CA SER A 144 12.02 -8.63 -3.53
C SER A 144 11.29 -8.66 -2.18
N SER A 145 11.96 -8.26 -1.11
CA SER A 145 11.26 -7.94 0.12
C SER A 145 10.29 -6.80 -0.15
N PHE A 146 9.01 -7.00 0.20
CA PHE A 146 7.96 -6.02 -0.06
C PHE A 146 8.17 -4.77 0.79
N VAL A 147 8.35 -4.94 2.11
CA VAL A 147 8.70 -3.86 3.01
C VAL A 147 10.07 -4.13 3.61
N THR A 148 10.93 -3.12 3.59
CA THR A 148 12.23 -3.16 4.23
C THR A 148 12.46 -1.92 5.08
N VAL A 149 13.34 -2.05 6.06
CA VAL A 149 13.72 -0.97 6.98
C VAL A 149 15.22 -0.79 6.92
N ASP A 150 15.70 0.41 6.65
CA ASP A 150 17.12 0.73 6.79
C ASP A 150 17.41 1.18 8.23
N ALA A 151 17.54 0.20 9.13
CA ALA A 151 17.77 0.45 10.56
C ALA A 151 19.02 1.31 10.85
N ARG A 152 19.96 1.44 9.90
CA ARG A 152 21.18 2.23 10.06
C ARG A 152 20.95 3.74 10.01
N LYS A 153 19.83 4.16 9.44
CA LYS A 153 19.47 5.58 9.28
C LYS A 153 18.40 6.04 10.27
N MET A 154 17.89 5.12 11.09
CA MET A 154 16.87 5.42 12.10
C MET A 154 17.47 6.27 13.21
N VAL A 155 16.86 7.43 13.48
CA VAL A 155 17.25 8.33 14.57
C VAL A 155 16.19 8.30 15.66
N LEU A 156 16.00 7.12 16.24
CA LEU A 156 15.05 6.87 17.32
C LEU A 156 15.81 6.72 18.65
N SER A 157 15.99 7.83 19.36
CA SER A 157 16.79 7.82 20.61
C SER A 157 16.11 7.10 21.79
N GLU A 158 14.80 6.91 21.74
CA GLU A 158 13.99 6.33 22.81
C GLU A 158 13.07 5.20 22.36
N TRP A 159 13.07 4.89 21.06
CA TRP A 159 12.13 3.96 20.44
C TRP A 159 12.86 2.83 19.75
N GLU A 160 12.32 1.62 19.85
CA GLU A 160 12.74 0.46 19.10
C GLU A 160 11.71 0.16 18.01
N LEU A 161 12.15 0.07 16.76
CA LEU A 161 11.28 -0.21 15.62
C LEU A 161 11.17 -1.72 15.41
N HIS A 162 9.95 -2.23 15.43
CA HIS A 162 9.63 -3.60 15.06
C HIS A 162 9.53 -3.76 13.54
N PRO A 163 9.57 -5.01 13.02
CA PRO A 163 9.37 -5.25 11.60
C PRO A 163 8.03 -4.67 11.12
N PRO A 164 8.02 -3.88 10.04
CA PRO A 164 6.82 -3.19 9.59
C PRO A 164 5.85 -4.16 8.93
N ILE A 165 4.56 -3.82 9.01
CA ILE A 165 3.47 -4.55 8.38
C ILE A 165 2.89 -3.66 7.28
N ALA A 166 2.51 -4.24 6.15
CA ALA A 166 1.82 -3.50 5.11
C ALA A 166 0.58 -4.25 4.65
N GLU A 167 -0.51 -3.51 4.50
CA GLU A 167 -1.85 -3.99 4.24
C GLU A 167 -2.41 -3.35 2.97
N PHE A 168 -2.91 -4.18 2.07
CA PHE A 168 -3.62 -3.72 0.87
C PHE A 168 -5.11 -3.72 1.16
N LEU A 169 -5.72 -2.54 1.09
CA LEU A 169 -7.16 -2.41 1.21
C LEU A 169 -7.74 -2.38 -0.20
N SER A 170 -8.37 -3.49 -0.59
CA SER A 170 -9.23 -3.54 -1.77
C SER A 170 -10.67 -3.48 -1.29
N ASN A 171 -11.39 -2.42 -1.67
CA ASN A 171 -12.81 -2.28 -1.33
C ASN A 171 -13.70 -3.28 -2.08
N THR A 172 -13.14 -4.12 -2.95
CA THR A 172 -13.87 -5.08 -3.80
C THR A 172 -13.54 -6.51 -3.41
N VAL A 173 -14.23 -7.02 -2.38
CA VAL A 173 -14.31 -8.47 -2.17
C VAL A 173 -15.30 -9.03 -3.19
N GLU A 174 -14.81 -9.35 -4.39
CA GLU A 174 -15.56 -10.24 -5.28
C GLU A 174 -15.57 -11.63 -4.64
N ILE A 175 -16.64 -11.96 -3.92
CA ILE A 175 -16.93 -13.35 -3.58
C ILE A 175 -17.16 -14.05 -4.91
N VAL A 176 -16.12 -14.65 -5.48
CA VAL A 176 -16.24 -15.58 -6.59
C VAL A 176 -16.98 -16.79 -6.04
N GLY A 177 -18.30 -16.72 -6.10
CA GLY A 177 -19.18 -17.85 -5.87
C GLY A 177 -18.81 -18.93 -6.87
N LYS A 178 -17.91 -19.84 -6.49
CA LYS A 178 -18.16 -21.24 -6.82
C LYS A 178 -19.51 -21.52 -6.21
N ASP A 179 -20.48 -21.85 -7.05
CA ASP A 179 -21.78 -22.37 -6.63
C ASP A 179 -21.55 -23.33 -5.46
N PHE A 180 -21.79 -22.87 -4.24
CA PHE A 180 -22.06 -23.77 -3.14
C PHE A 180 -23.42 -24.33 -3.49
N GLN A 181 -23.42 -25.41 -4.27
CA GLN A 181 -24.56 -26.30 -4.31
C GLN A 181 -24.76 -26.75 -2.88
N MET A 182 -25.74 -26.13 -2.21
CA MET A 182 -26.35 -26.73 -1.05
C MET A 182 -26.80 -28.11 -1.52
N VAL A 183 -26.09 -29.14 -1.09
CA VAL A 183 -26.62 -30.49 -1.18
C VAL A 183 -27.91 -30.43 -0.40
N ASP A 184 -29.05 -30.63 -1.07
CA ASP A 184 -30.38 -30.60 -0.47
C ASP A 184 -30.37 -31.53 0.76
N GLU A 185 -30.20 -30.94 1.94
CA GLU A 185 -30.39 -31.65 3.19
C GLU A 185 -31.91 -31.93 3.26
N PRO A 186 -32.36 -33.19 3.44
CA PRO A 186 -33.77 -33.50 3.44
C PRO A 186 -34.50 -32.68 4.52
N PRO A 187 -35.73 -32.23 4.23
CA PRO A 187 -36.42 -31.24 5.04
C PRO A 187 -36.57 -31.72 6.49
N ARG A 188 -35.96 -31.00 7.43
CA ARG A 188 -36.28 -31.15 8.85
C ARG A 188 -37.70 -30.64 9.10
N PRO A 189 -38.52 -31.36 9.89
CA PRO A 189 -39.88 -30.93 10.19
C PRO A 189 -39.87 -29.65 11.03
N THR A 190 -40.48 -28.59 10.50
CA THR A 190 -40.60 -27.28 11.15
C THR A 190 -41.72 -27.29 12.21
N PRO A 191 -41.48 -26.77 13.43
CA PRO A 191 -42.55 -26.37 14.35
C PRO A 191 -43.17 -25.04 13.92
N GLN A 192 -44.48 -24.91 14.13
CA GLN A 192 -45.27 -23.75 13.71
C GLN A 192 -44.97 -22.46 14.48
N ALA A 193 -44.95 -21.38 13.69
CA ALA A 193 -45.30 -19.99 13.99
C ALA A 193 -44.43 -19.17 14.97
N GLN A 194 -43.90 -18.04 14.47
CA GLN A 194 -44.45 -16.68 14.68
C GLN A 194 -43.29 -15.68 14.82
N GLY A 195 -43.15 -14.73 13.90
CA GLY A 195 -42.16 -13.66 14.04
C GLY A 195 -41.87 -12.97 12.73
N ARG A 196 -42.31 -11.72 12.64
CA ARG A 196 -42.11 -10.79 11.54
C ARG A 196 -40.68 -10.24 11.67
N GLU A 197 -39.82 -10.46 10.69
CA GLU A 197 -38.56 -9.73 10.58
C GLU A 197 -38.54 -8.95 9.27
N ASP A 198 -38.52 -7.63 9.44
CA ASP A 198 -38.30 -6.66 8.38
C ASP A 198 -36.88 -6.87 7.83
N MET A 199 -36.82 -7.18 6.54
CA MET A 199 -35.56 -7.25 5.81
C MET A 199 -35.01 -5.83 5.68
N VAL A 200 -34.12 -5.45 6.60
CA VAL A 200 -33.33 -4.22 6.50
C VAL A 200 -32.39 -4.38 5.31
N ALA A 201 -32.75 -3.77 4.18
CA ALA A 201 -31.78 -3.49 3.13
C ALA A 201 -30.73 -2.56 3.74
N LEU A 202 -29.56 -3.11 4.07
CA LEU A 202 -28.35 -2.33 4.30
C LEU A 202 -28.09 -1.52 3.03
N ARG A 203 -28.47 -0.25 3.04
CA ARG A 203 -27.91 0.74 2.13
C ARG A 203 -26.42 0.77 2.44
N VAL A 204 -25.65 0.10 1.60
CA VAL A 204 -24.22 0.34 1.51
C VAL A 204 -24.09 1.82 1.18
N PRO A 205 -23.53 2.66 2.07
CA PRO A 205 -23.31 4.07 1.76
C PRO A 205 -22.47 4.14 0.49
N ASP A 206 -22.74 5.14 -0.36
CA ASP A 206 -22.05 5.36 -1.63
C ASP A 206 -20.55 5.08 -1.46
N LEU A 207 -20.13 3.87 -1.86
CA LEU A 207 -18.74 3.49 -1.98
C LEU A 207 -18.24 4.35 -3.12
N LEU A 208 -17.73 5.53 -2.78
CA LEU A 208 -16.86 6.27 -3.67
C LEU A 208 -15.85 5.24 -4.21
N ASP A 209 -15.69 5.21 -5.53
CA ASP A 209 -14.64 4.45 -6.22
C ASP A 209 -13.29 4.99 -5.75
N HIS A 210 -12.89 4.56 -4.56
CA HIS A 210 -11.58 4.82 -4.02
C HIS A 210 -10.63 3.93 -4.80
N GLY A 211 -9.62 4.55 -5.39
CA GLY A 211 -8.56 3.83 -6.08
C GLY A 211 -7.81 2.88 -5.16
N PRO A 212 -6.80 2.17 -5.68
CA PRO A 212 -5.98 1.25 -4.88
C PRO A 212 -5.42 1.94 -3.63
N HIS A 213 -5.57 1.26 -2.48
CA HIS A 213 -5.13 1.76 -1.17
C HIS A 213 -4.10 0.83 -0.54
N LEU A 214 -3.03 1.41 -0.01
CA LEU A 214 -1.95 0.74 0.71
C LEU A 214 -1.74 1.41 2.06
N CYS A 215 -1.80 0.63 3.13
CA CYS A 215 -1.49 1.04 4.48
C CYS A 215 -0.15 0.43 4.91
N LEU A 216 0.74 1.23 5.49
CA LEU A 216 1.98 0.78 6.13
C LEU A 216 1.88 1.06 7.63
N LEU A 217 2.11 0.04 8.44
CA LEU A 217 2.14 0.08 9.90
C LEU A 217 3.59 -0.11 10.36
N LEU A 218 4.06 0.84 11.18
CA LEU A 218 5.39 0.84 11.78
C LEU A 218 5.25 0.78 13.31
N ASP A 219 5.43 -0.43 13.86
CA ASP A 219 5.30 -0.65 15.30
C ASP A 219 6.57 -0.16 16.03
N VAL A 220 6.43 0.74 17.01
CA VAL A 220 7.54 1.30 17.80
C VAL A 220 7.32 1.11 19.30
N LEU A 221 8.35 0.63 20.00
CA LEU A 221 8.33 0.41 21.45
C LEU A 221 9.17 1.47 22.17
N GLN A 222 8.57 2.20 23.11
CA GLN A 222 9.32 3.18 23.90
C GLN A 222 10.07 2.51 25.06
N HIS A 223 11.37 2.79 25.16
CA HIS A 223 12.17 2.40 26.32
C HIS A 223 12.15 3.51 27.37
N GLY A 224 11.62 3.21 28.56
CA GLY A 224 11.75 4.13 29.69
C GLY A 224 13.23 4.35 30.04
N ARG A 225 13.72 5.59 29.96
CA ARG A 225 15.08 5.94 30.42
C ARG A 225 15.19 5.57 31.91
N ARG A 226 15.94 4.52 32.24
CA ARG A 226 16.49 4.39 33.59
C ARG A 226 17.45 5.57 33.79
N ARG A 227 16.98 6.63 34.46
CA ARG A 227 17.85 7.68 34.96
C ARG A 227 18.79 7.04 35.98
N PHE A 228 19.98 6.65 35.55
CA PHE A 228 21.11 6.48 36.45
C PHE A 228 21.52 7.89 36.88
N TRP A 229 21.01 8.30 38.04
CA TRP A 229 21.60 9.38 38.83
C TRP A 229 22.78 8.82 39.62
#